data_AF-A0A439LXQ7-F1
#
_entry.id   AF-A0A439LXQ7-F1
#
_cell.length_a   1.000
_cell.length_b   1.000
_cell.length_c   1.000
_cell.angle_alpha   90.00
_cell.angle_beta   90.00
_cell.angle_gamma   90.00
#
_symmetry.space_group_name_H-M   'P 1'
#
loop_
_entity.id
_entity.type
_entity.pdbx_description
1 polymer ?
#
loop_
_entity_poly.entity_id
_entity_poly.type
_entity_poly.pdbx_seq_one_letter_code
_entity_poly.pdbx_strand_id
1 'polypeptide(L)'
;MPINKIKASSRAAAAIAAVMLGLSSAGLLTLSSQVTPKIIHEQVDKGVIPPAVELAIDQLILPWEGLVLHSHWDPYARIWDICHGETRINGKPVTAGMSFTKAQCKAMLIKRVIHDYYLPLVDGIPGFVKAPLSVQASMISGAYNFGVGSRKPHRGQLGSRAADFVTAEKYRDACIAQTAWNKAGGDVVPGLDRRRKMGDAQRIGEAELCVSGL
;
A
#
# COMPACT_ATOMS: atom_id res chain seq x y z
N MET A 1 -5.81 8.59 -26.61
CA MET A 1 -6.31 7.33 -25.98
C MET A 1 -5.21 6.81 -25.07
N PRO A 2 -5.41 6.52 -23.77
CA PRO A 2 -4.29 6.10 -22.95
C PRO A 2 -3.80 4.71 -23.41
N ILE A 3 -2.53 4.68 -23.83
CA ILE A 3 -1.76 3.50 -24.21
C ILE A 3 -1.44 2.77 -22.91
N ASN A 4 -2.38 1.89 -22.53
CA ASN A 4 -2.28 0.70 -21.67
C ASN A 4 -3.61 0.56 -20.94
N LYS A 5 -4.53 -0.24 -21.53
CA LYS A 5 -5.78 -0.61 -20.88
C LYS A 5 -5.44 -1.41 -19.63
N ILE A 6 -5.60 -0.82 -18.44
CA ILE A 6 -5.61 -1.59 -17.20
C ILE A 6 -6.79 -2.57 -17.25
N LYS A 7 -6.57 -3.82 -16.83
CA LYS A 7 -7.54 -4.91 -16.92
C LYS A 7 -7.52 -5.74 -15.67
N ALA A 8 -8.66 -6.33 -15.32
CA ALA A 8 -8.72 -7.32 -14.26
C ALA A 8 -7.91 -8.56 -14.64
N SER A 9 -7.36 -9.26 -13.65
CA SER A 9 -6.66 -10.53 -13.84
C SER A 9 -7.08 -11.58 -12.82
N SER A 10 -6.98 -12.85 -13.20
CA SER A 10 -7.33 -13.97 -12.33
C SER A 10 -6.43 -14.06 -11.10
N ARG A 11 -5.13 -13.78 -11.25
CA ARG A 11 -4.17 -13.79 -10.12
C ARG A 11 -4.50 -12.73 -9.08
N ALA A 12 -4.88 -11.53 -9.51
CA ALA A 12 -5.27 -10.46 -8.62
C ALA A 12 -6.62 -10.75 -7.93
N ALA A 13 -7.61 -11.26 -8.69
CA ALA A 13 -8.88 -11.69 -8.12
C ALA A 13 -8.71 -12.80 -7.06
N ALA A 14 -7.84 -13.78 -7.32
CA ALA A 14 -7.52 -14.85 -6.37
C ALA A 14 -6.88 -14.30 -5.08
N ALA A 15 -5.95 -13.35 -5.21
CA ALA A 15 -5.31 -12.72 -4.05
C ALA A 15 -6.31 -11.92 -3.18
N ILE A 16 -7.22 -11.19 -3.81
CA ILE A 16 -8.31 -10.48 -3.10
C ILE A 16 -9.22 -11.48 -2.38
N ALA A 17 -9.63 -12.56 -3.04
CA ALA A 17 -10.48 -13.60 -2.46
C ALA A 17 -9.81 -14.29 -1.26
N ALA A 18 -8.50 -14.56 -1.32
CA ALA A 18 -7.76 -15.19 -0.23
C ALA A 18 -7.82 -14.37 1.07
N VAL A 19 -7.63 -13.05 0.98
CA VAL A 19 -7.75 -12.15 2.15
C VAL A 19 -9.19 -12.10 2.66
N MET A 20 -10.18 -12.01 1.77
CA MET A 20 -11.60 -11.97 2.16
C MET A 20 -12.06 -13.25 2.87
N LEU A 21 -11.57 -14.42 2.45
CA LEU A 21 -11.86 -15.69 3.12
C LEU A 21 -11.23 -15.77 4.51
N GLY A 22 -10.01 -15.26 4.69
CA GLY A 22 -9.34 -15.21 6.01
C GLY A 22 -10.10 -14.40 7.06
N LEU A 23 -10.76 -13.31 6.65
CA LEU A 23 -11.59 -12.49 7.55
C LEU A 23 -12.80 -13.23 8.10
N SER A 24 -13.44 -14.05 7.25
CA SER A 24 -14.63 -14.82 7.63
C SER A 24 -14.35 -15.84 8.75
N SER A 25 -13.11 -16.35 8.83
CA SER A 25 -12.67 -17.26 9.90
C SER A 25 -12.23 -16.58 11.20
N ALA A 26 -11.90 -15.29 11.15
CA ALA A 26 -11.38 -14.54 12.31
C ALA A 26 -12.46 -13.78 13.10
N GLY A 27 -13.72 -13.84 12.67
CA GLY A 27 -14.81 -13.03 13.25
C GLY A 27 -14.62 -11.51 13.08
N LEU A 28 -13.64 -11.10 12.28
CA LEU A 28 -13.30 -9.71 12.01
C LEU A 28 -14.23 -9.19 10.90
N LEU A 29 -15.13 -8.32 11.32
CA LEU A 29 -16.08 -7.57 10.49
C LEU A 29 -17.18 -8.42 9.85
N THR A 30 -18.25 -8.61 10.63
CA THR A 30 -19.56 -8.33 10.07
C THR A 30 -19.51 -6.93 9.45
N LEU A 31 -19.79 -6.88 8.15
CA LEU A 31 -20.01 -5.69 7.35
C LEU A 31 -21.15 -4.87 7.98
N SER A 32 -20.85 -4.11 9.04
CA SER A 32 -21.77 -3.10 9.53
C SER A 32 -21.68 -1.93 8.56
N SER A 33 -22.83 -1.45 8.11
CA SER A 33 -23.05 -0.31 7.23
C SER A 33 -22.55 1.04 7.80
N GLN A 34 -21.68 1.00 8.82
CA GLN A 34 -21.21 2.15 9.61
C GLN A 34 -19.70 2.11 9.89
N VAL A 35 -18.87 1.59 8.97
CA VAL A 35 -17.41 1.72 9.10
C VAL A 35 -17.03 3.22 9.02
N THR A 36 -16.52 3.75 10.13
CA THR A 36 -16.02 5.13 10.25
C THR A 36 -14.54 5.12 10.58
N PRO A 37 -13.78 6.22 10.30
CA PRO A 37 -12.39 6.35 10.73
C PRO A 37 -12.19 6.01 12.21
N LYS A 38 -13.07 6.50 13.09
CA LYS A 38 -13.00 6.23 14.53
C LYS A 38 -13.00 4.73 14.85
N ILE A 39 -13.91 3.96 14.24
CA ILE A 39 -13.99 2.50 14.45
C ILE A 39 -12.73 1.80 13.94
N ILE A 40 -12.17 2.26 12.81
CA ILE A 40 -10.92 1.71 12.27
C ILE A 40 -9.77 1.94 13.25
N HIS A 41 -9.62 3.15 13.81
CA HIS A 41 -8.62 3.43 14.83
C HIS A 41 -8.81 2.54 16.07
N GLU A 42 -10.04 2.42 16.59
CA GLU A 42 -10.32 1.54 17.74
C GLU A 42 -10.00 0.06 17.48
N GLN A 43 -10.20 -0.42 16.26
CA GLN A 43 -9.83 -1.79 15.86
C GLN A 43 -8.32 -1.96 15.79
N VAL A 44 -7.61 -1.02 15.15
CA VAL A 44 -6.15 -1.02 15.09
C VAL A 44 -5.53 -0.99 16.48
N ASP A 45 -6.07 -0.19 17.40
CA ASP A 45 -5.62 -0.12 18.79
C ASP A 45 -5.78 -1.45 19.54
N LYS A 46 -6.78 -2.26 19.15
CA LYS A 46 -6.98 -3.64 19.65
C LYS A 46 -6.08 -4.67 18.98
N GLY A 47 -5.19 -4.24 18.09
CA GLY A 47 -4.27 -5.12 17.35
C GLY A 47 -4.87 -5.77 16.10
N VAL A 48 -6.03 -5.29 15.63
CA VAL A 48 -6.62 -5.76 14.36
C VAL A 48 -5.78 -5.23 13.20
N ILE A 49 -5.34 -6.14 12.33
CA ILE A 49 -4.72 -5.77 11.06
C ILE A 49 -5.84 -5.57 10.03
N PRO A 50 -5.97 -4.37 9.43
CA PRO A 50 -6.95 -4.14 8.38
C PRO A 50 -6.67 -5.02 7.15
N PRO A 51 -7.66 -5.68 6.55
CA PRO A 51 -7.44 -6.54 5.39
C PRO A 51 -6.83 -5.82 4.18
N ALA A 52 -7.11 -4.52 4.01
CA ALA A 52 -6.48 -3.72 2.95
C ALA A 52 -4.97 -3.60 3.15
N VAL A 53 -4.51 -3.55 4.40
CA VAL A 53 -3.09 -3.51 4.75
C VAL A 53 -2.44 -4.86 4.47
N GLU A 54 -3.05 -5.97 4.88
CA GLU A 54 -2.53 -7.31 4.60
C GLU A 54 -2.40 -7.54 3.08
N LEU A 55 -3.45 -7.21 2.33
CA LEU A 55 -3.45 -7.32 0.87
C LEU A 55 -2.37 -6.43 0.23
N ALA A 56 -2.23 -5.17 0.67
CA ALA A 56 -1.19 -4.27 0.17
C ALA A 56 0.22 -4.81 0.46
N ILE A 57 0.46 -5.28 1.67
CA ILE A 57 1.77 -5.78 2.08
C ILE A 57 2.15 -7.00 1.26
N ASP A 58 1.30 -8.02 1.23
CA ASP A 58 1.65 -9.32 0.68
C ASP A 58 1.69 -9.33 -0.85
N GLN A 59 0.85 -8.52 -1.50
CA GLN A 59 0.73 -8.55 -2.96
C GLN A 59 1.41 -7.39 -3.68
N LEU A 60 1.62 -6.24 -3.01
CA LEU A 60 2.11 -5.02 -3.67
C LEU A 60 3.37 -4.40 -3.04
N ILE A 61 3.61 -4.56 -1.75
CA ILE A 61 4.80 -3.96 -1.12
C ILE A 61 5.94 -4.99 -1.09
N LEU A 62 5.76 -6.13 -0.42
CA LEU A 62 6.81 -7.15 -0.27
C LEU A 62 7.43 -7.61 -1.61
N PRO A 63 6.63 -7.90 -2.67
CA PRO A 63 7.21 -8.36 -3.94
C PRO A 63 8.04 -7.28 -4.66
N TRP A 64 7.82 -6.00 -4.34
CA TRP A 64 8.45 -4.87 -5.03
C TRP A 64 9.62 -4.24 -4.24
N GLU A 65 9.61 -4.30 -2.91
CA GLU A 65 10.64 -3.67 -2.06
C GLU A 65 11.86 -4.57 -1.80
N GLY A 66 11.72 -5.90 -1.86
CA GLY A 66 12.79 -6.83 -1.49
C GLY A 66 12.96 -6.99 0.04
N LEU A 67 13.90 -7.82 0.47
CA LEU A 67 14.12 -8.15 1.89
C LEU A 67 15.60 -8.37 2.20
N VAL A 68 16.13 -7.62 3.17
CA VAL A 68 17.50 -7.80 3.68
C VAL A 68 17.47 -8.08 5.18
N LEU A 69 17.96 -9.25 5.62
CA LEU A 69 17.83 -9.67 7.04
C LEU A 69 18.95 -9.17 7.95
N HIS A 70 19.99 -8.58 7.38
CA HIS A 70 21.11 -7.97 8.09
C HIS A 70 21.21 -6.51 7.71
N SER A 71 21.54 -5.63 8.65
CA SER A 71 21.66 -4.22 8.32
C SER A 71 22.80 -3.98 7.35
N HIS A 72 22.57 -3.10 6.39
CA HIS A 72 23.57 -2.67 5.41
C HIS A 72 23.59 -1.15 5.29
N TRP A 73 24.70 -0.63 4.78
CA TRP A 73 24.86 0.80 4.57
C TRP A 73 24.37 1.16 3.17
N ASP A 74 23.37 2.03 3.09
CA ASP A 74 22.97 2.65 1.83
C ASP A 74 23.93 3.82 1.53
N PRO A 75 24.81 3.72 0.52
CA PRO A 75 25.76 4.78 0.19
C PRO A 75 25.10 6.03 -0.40
N TYR A 76 23.90 5.91 -0.98
CA TYR A 76 23.16 7.01 -1.58
C TYR A 76 22.44 7.83 -0.52
N ALA A 77 21.71 7.15 0.38
CA ALA A 77 21.01 7.80 1.49
C ALA A 77 21.93 8.12 2.67
N ARG A 78 23.14 7.55 2.72
CA ARG A 78 24.12 7.67 3.81
C ARG A 78 23.51 7.31 5.16
N ILE A 79 22.79 6.19 5.20
CA ILE A 79 22.12 5.66 6.38
C ILE A 79 22.23 4.13 6.40
N TRP A 80 22.14 3.53 7.57
CA TRP A 80 21.92 2.09 7.68
C TRP A 80 20.44 1.77 7.50
N ASP A 81 20.15 0.69 6.79
CA ASP A 81 18.80 0.15 6.67
C ASP A 81 18.80 -1.39 6.74
N ILE A 82 17.62 -1.96 6.96
CA ILE A 82 17.38 -3.39 7.13
C ILE A 82 15.94 -3.74 6.71
N CYS A 83 15.62 -5.02 6.61
CA CYS A 83 14.29 -5.54 6.31
C CYS A 83 13.77 -5.03 4.95
N HIS A 84 12.67 -4.28 4.95
CA HIS A 84 12.02 -3.70 3.78
C HIS A 84 12.31 -2.19 3.69
N GLY A 85 13.58 -1.80 3.88
CA GLY A 85 13.99 -0.40 3.95
C GLY A 85 13.64 0.26 5.29
N GLU A 86 13.74 -0.46 6.40
CA GLU A 86 13.64 0.13 7.74
C GLU A 86 14.92 0.88 8.07
N THR A 87 14.81 2.17 8.38
CA THR A 87 15.94 3.01 8.81
C THR A 87 15.90 3.33 10.30
N ARG A 88 14.78 3.02 10.97
CA ARG A 88 14.60 3.21 12.40
C ARG A 88 13.88 2.00 13.01
N ILE A 89 14.36 1.55 14.17
CA ILE A 89 13.75 0.48 14.97
C ILE A 89 13.41 1.05 16.33
N ASN A 90 12.12 1.01 16.71
CA ASN A 90 11.62 1.58 17.97
C ASN A 90 12.08 3.05 18.19
N GLY A 91 12.01 3.86 17.12
CA GLY A 91 12.39 5.27 17.14
C GLY A 91 13.90 5.55 17.06
N LYS A 92 14.76 4.54 17.14
CA LYS A 92 16.23 4.69 17.06
C LYS A 92 16.73 4.36 15.66
N PRO A 93 17.77 5.05 15.13
CA PRO A 93 18.38 4.67 13.86
C PRO A 93 18.84 3.21 13.84
N VAL A 94 18.73 2.56 12.69
CA VAL A 94 19.40 1.28 12.46
C VAL A 94 20.91 1.50 12.54
N THR A 95 21.62 0.51 13.07
CA THR A 95 23.09 0.52 13.14
C THR A 95 23.66 -0.75 12.52
N ALA A 96 24.97 -0.74 12.28
CA ALA A 96 25.70 -1.93 11.85
C ALA A 96 25.46 -3.13 12.79
N GLY A 97 25.40 -4.33 12.23
CA GLY A 97 25.32 -5.58 12.99
C GLY A 97 23.91 -5.98 13.47
N MET A 98 22.88 -5.19 13.18
CA MET A 98 21.50 -5.59 13.46
C MET A 98 21.06 -6.72 12.52
N SER A 99 20.24 -7.63 13.03
CA SER A 99 19.62 -8.71 12.23
C SER A 99 18.21 -9.01 12.71
N PHE A 100 17.31 -9.33 11.79
CA PHE A 100 15.95 -9.75 12.09
C PHE A 100 15.55 -10.97 11.25
N THR A 101 14.61 -11.75 11.77
CA THR A 101 13.95 -12.80 11.00
C THR A 101 12.95 -12.20 10.00
N LYS A 102 12.58 -12.98 8.97
CA LYS A 102 11.54 -12.58 8.00
C LYS A 102 10.23 -12.19 8.70
N ALA A 103 9.85 -12.94 9.73
CA ALA A 103 8.63 -12.68 10.51
C ALA A 103 8.71 -11.36 11.28
N GLN A 104 9.85 -11.06 11.91
CA GLN A 104 10.07 -9.78 12.58
C GLN A 104 10.06 -8.61 11.59
N CYS A 105 10.69 -8.77 10.42
CA CYS A 105 10.65 -7.76 9.36
C CYS A 105 9.21 -7.50 8.88
N LYS A 106 8.41 -8.55 8.64
CA LYS A 106 7.01 -8.40 8.25
C LYS A 106 6.18 -7.74 9.37
N ALA A 107 6.40 -8.11 10.63
CA ALA A 107 5.69 -7.50 11.76
C ALA A 107 5.99 -6.01 11.92
N MET A 108 7.23 -5.58 11.71
CA MET A 108 7.60 -4.16 11.69
C MET A 108 6.96 -3.44 10.50
N LEU A 109 6.99 -4.05 9.32
CA LEU A 109 6.35 -3.50 8.12
C LEU A 109 4.84 -3.33 8.32
N ILE A 110 4.15 -4.30 8.92
CA ILE A 110 2.71 -4.19 9.23
C ILE A 110 2.42 -2.95 10.07
N LYS A 111 3.15 -2.76 11.18
CA LYS A 111 2.98 -1.59 12.04
C LYS A 111 3.20 -0.29 11.27
N ARG A 112 4.29 -0.23 10.50
CA ARG A 112 4.63 0.94 9.68
C ARG A 112 3.54 1.24 8.65
N VAL A 113 3.09 0.24 7.90
CA VAL A 113 2.03 0.39 6.88
C VAL A 113 0.72 0.85 7.51
N ILE A 114 0.35 0.32 8.68
CA ILE A 114 -0.85 0.77 9.40
C ILE A 114 -0.73 2.25 9.78
N HIS A 115 0.30 2.62 10.53
CA HIS A 115 0.37 3.93 11.19
C HIS A 115 0.84 5.05 10.26
N ASP A 116 1.80 4.77 9.39
CA ASP A 116 2.44 5.83 8.60
C ASP A 116 1.75 6.03 7.24
N TYR A 117 0.90 5.08 6.82
CA TYR A 117 0.28 5.11 5.49
C TYR A 117 -1.23 4.88 5.55
N TYR A 118 -1.71 3.74 6.04
CA TYR A 118 -3.15 3.42 6.01
C TYR A 118 -3.99 4.40 6.84
N LEU A 119 -3.68 4.62 8.12
CA LEU A 119 -4.46 5.53 8.97
C LEU A 119 -4.46 6.98 8.44
N PRO A 120 -3.33 7.55 7.96
CA PRO A 120 -3.36 8.84 7.28
C PRO A 120 -4.29 8.90 6.05
N LEU A 121 -4.43 7.81 5.28
CA LEU A 121 -5.38 7.77 4.16
C LEU A 121 -6.84 7.66 4.65
N VAL A 122 -7.08 6.87 5.70
CA VAL A 122 -8.39 6.76 6.37
C VAL A 122 -8.89 8.12 6.83
N ASP A 123 -8.00 8.93 7.41
CA ASP A 123 -8.34 10.25 7.93
C ASP A 123 -8.37 11.33 6.83
N GLY A 124 -7.49 11.20 5.83
CA GLY A 124 -7.23 12.25 4.83
C GLY A 124 -8.02 12.13 3.53
N ILE A 125 -8.61 10.98 3.21
CA ILE A 125 -9.39 10.75 1.99
C ILE A 125 -10.84 10.42 2.37
N PRO A 126 -11.78 11.37 2.23
CA PRO A 126 -13.19 11.10 2.47
C PRO A 126 -13.68 9.91 1.65
N GLY A 127 -14.38 8.98 2.31
CA GLY A 127 -14.90 7.77 1.67
C GLY A 127 -13.89 6.63 1.48
N PHE A 128 -12.63 6.80 1.89
CA PHE A 128 -11.58 5.79 1.67
C PHE A 128 -11.93 4.41 2.23
N VAL A 129 -12.41 4.35 3.48
CA VAL A 129 -12.79 3.09 4.13
C VAL A 129 -13.99 2.39 3.49
N LYS A 130 -14.76 3.10 2.65
CA LYS A 130 -15.89 2.55 1.89
C LYS A 130 -15.46 2.05 0.51
N ALA A 131 -14.29 2.46 0.03
CA ALA A 131 -13.79 2.01 -1.27
C ALA A 131 -13.55 0.50 -1.26
N PRO A 132 -13.64 -0.18 -2.42
CA PRO A 132 -13.33 -1.60 -2.53
C PRO A 132 -11.95 -1.94 -1.94
N LEU A 133 -11.83 -3.14 -1.37
CA LEU A 133 -10.61 -3.62 -0.72
C LEU A 133 -9.37 -3.46 -1.62
N SER A 134 -9.50 -3.78 -2.91
CA SER A 134 -8.45 -3.66 -3.90
C SER A 134 -7.99 -2.21 -4.14
N VAL A 135 -8.93 -1.26 -4.10
CA VAL A 135 -8.66 0.17 -4.24
C VAL A 135 -7.88 0.64 -3.02
N GLN A 136 -8.35 0.32 -1.82
CA GLN A 136 -7.65 0.68 -0.58
C GLN A 136 -6.21 0.14 -0.59
N ALA A 137 -6.03 -1.16 -0.88
CA ALA A 137 -4.72 -1.79 -0.95
C ALA A 137 -3.79 -1.12 -1.99
N SER A 138 -4.32 -0.78 -3.16
CA SER A 138 -3.57 -0.05 -4.19
C SER A 138 -3.12 1.33 -3.71
N MET A 139 -4.01 2.11 -3.07
CA MET A 139 -3.65 3.45 -2.58
C MET A 139 -2.63 3.38 -1.42
N ILE A 140 -2.71 2.35 -0.56
CA ILE A 140 -1.73 2.11 0.52
C ILE A 140 -0.35 1.84 -0.08
N SER A 141 -0.24 0.95 -1.07
CA SER A 141 1.05 0.68 -1.77
C SER A 141 1.60 1.93 -2.46
N GLY A 142 0.72 2.75 -3.05
CA GLY A 142 1.09 4.04 -3.64
C GLY A 142 1.67 4.99 -2.61
N ALA A 143 0.95 5.20 -1.50
CA ALA A 143 1.41 6.03 -0.38
C ALA A 143 2.73 5.53 0.21
N TYR A 144 2.93 4.21 0.30
CA TYR A 144 4.18 3.63 0.73
C TYR A 144 5.35 4.03 -0.17
N ASN A 145 5.14 3.99 -1.49
CA ASN A 145 6.20 4.21 -2.46
C ASN A 145 6.50 5.69 -2.75
N PHE A 146 5.48 6.54 -2.89
CA PHE A 146 5.65 7.95 -3.25
C PHE A 146 5.17 8.93 -2.16
N GLY A 147 4.87 8.41 -0.97
CA GLY A 147 4.52 9.17 0.23
C GLY A 147 3.02 9.44 0.39
N VAL A 148 2.58 9.58 1.64
CA VAL A 148 1.23 10.05 1.98
C VAL A 148 1.02 11.48 1.48
N GLY A 149 1.97 12.37 1.77
CA GLY A 149 1.95 13.77 1.32
C GLY A 149 0.80 14.58 1.91
N SER A 150 0.27 15.53 1.14
CA SER A 150 -0.76 16.46 1.61
C SER A 150 -1.60 17.00 0.46
N ARG A 151 -2.85 17.39 0.75
CA ARG A 151 -3.77 17.95 -0.24
C ARG A 151 -3.28 19.28 -0.82
N LYS A 152 -2.66 20.12 0.01
CA LYS A 152 -2.00 21.38 -0.39
C LYS A 152 -0.53 21.30 0.04
N PRO A 153 0.46 21.42 -0.86
CA PRO A 153 0.41 21.81 -2.27
C PRO A 153 0.31 20.62 -3.27
N HIS A 154 -0.60 19.67 -3.06
CA HIS A 154 -0.78 18.46 -3.90
C HIS A 154 0.46 17.55 -3.97
N ARG A 155 0.81 16.94 -2.84
CA ARG A 155 1.90 15.96 -2.75
C ARG A 155 1.40 14.59 -2.32
N GLY A 156 2.10 13.55 -2.76
CA GLY A 156 1.84 12.17 -2.35
C GLY A 156 0.43 11.69 -2.68
N GLN A 157 0.01 10.64 -1.98
CA GLN A 157 -1.30 10.03 -2.16
C GLN A 157 -2.45 11.00 -1.86
N LEU A 158 -2.40 11.76 -0.77
CA LEU A 158 -3.44 12.73 -0.37
C LEU A 158 -3.60 13.88 -1.36
N GLY A 159 -2.52 14.26 -2.03
CA GLY A 159 -2.53 15.30 -3.07
C GLY A 159 -2.94 14.81 -4.45
N SER A 160 -3.02 13.50 -4.66
CA SER A 160 -3.18 12.89 -5.98
C SER A 160 -4.60 13.03 -6.54
N ARG A 161 -4.73 12.97 -7.87
CA ARG A 161 -6.04 12.82 -8.53
C ARG A 161 -6.72 11.49 -8.20
N ALA A 162 -5.94 10.46 -7.85
CA ALA A 162 -6.49 9.18 -7.43
C ALA A 162 -7.31 9.33 -6.14
N ALA A 163 -6.80 10.07 -5.15
CA ALA A 163 -7.54 10.40 -3.94
C ALA A 163 -8.84 11.17 -4.24
N ASP A 164 -8.79 12.14 -5.16
CA ASP A 164 -9.99 12.89 -5.58
C ASP A 164 -11.06 11.98 -6.20
N PHE A 165 -10.63 11.01 -7.02
CA PHE A 165 -11.55 10.04 -7.61
C PHE A 165 -12.09 9.03 -6.59
N VAL A 166 -11.31 8.66 -5.57
CA VAL A 166 -11.82 7.84 -4.46
C VAL A 166 -12.92 8.60 -3.70
N THR A 167 -12.70 9.88 -3.39
CA THR A 167 -13.71 10.71 -2.72
C THR A 167 -14.96 10.92 -3.57
N ALA A 168 -14.82 10.97 -4.89
CA ALA A 168 -15.94 11.02 -5.82
C ALA A 168 -16.56 9.65 -6.14
N GLU A 169 -16.12 8.57 -5.48
CA GLU A 169 -16.54 7.17 -5.71
C GLU A 169 -16.33 6.67 -7.15
N LYS A 170 -15.42 7.33 -7.88
CA LYS A 170 -15.00 6.97 -9.25
C LYS A 170 -13.80 6.04 -9.21
N TYR A 171 -13.96 4.87 -8.60
CA TYR A 171 -12.85 3.98 -8.27
C TYR A 171 -12.01 3.52 -9.46
N ARG A 172 -12.65 3.26 -10.61
CA ARG A 172 -11.91 2.89 -11.83
C ARG A 172 -10.99 4.03 -12.30
N ASP A 173 -11.47 5.27 -12.24
CA ASP A 173 -10.67 6.45 -12.57
C ASP A 173 -9.54 6.67 -11.56
N ALA A 174 -9.77 6.35 -10.29
CA ALA A 174 -8.72 6.37 -9.26
C ALA A 174 -7.59 5.38 -9.60
N CYS A 175 -7.93 4.13 -9.95
CA CYS A 175 -6.94 3.12 -10.37
C CYS A 175 -6.13 3.60 -11.58
N ILE A 176 -6.78 4.22 -12.58
CA ILE A 176 -6.09 4.79 -13.76
C ILE A 176 -5.19 5.95 -13.34
N ALA A 177 -5.69 6.88 -12.53
CA ALA A 177 -4.96 8.08 -12.15
C ALA A 177 -3.67 7.77 -11.38
N GLN A 178 -3.66 6.73 -10.56
CA GLN A 178 -2.45 6.31 -9.84
C GLN A 178 -1.33 5.84 -10.78
N THR A 179 -1.66 5.38 -11.99
CA THR A 179 -0.65 4.92 -12.96
C THR A 179 0.34 6.00 -13.39
N ALA A 180 -0.01 7.28 -13.21
CA ALA A 180 0.83 8.42 -13.55
C ALA A 180 2.01 8.62 -12.58
N TRP A 181 2.03 7.95 -11.42
CA TRP A 181 3.10 8.03 -10.42
C TRP A 181 4.25 7.04 -10.73
N ASN A 182 4.74 7.12 -11.98
CA ASN A 182 5.75 6.23 -12.54
C ASN A 182 7.09 6.94 -12.83
N LYS A 183 7.30 8.14 -12.29
CA LYS A 183 8.47 8.98 -12.56
C LYS A 183 9.37 9.17 -11.35
N ALA A 184 10.68 9.24 -11.58
CA ALA A 184 11.68 9.71 -10.63
C ALA A 184 12.71 10.58 -11.36
N GLY A 185 13.18 11.66 -10.73
CA GLY A 185 14.09 12.61 -11.39
C GLY A 185 13.51 13.33 -12.61
N GLY A 186 12.19 13.28 -12.83
CA GLY A 186 11.51 13.85 -14.01
C GLY A 186 11.19 12.83 -15.10
N ASP A 187 11.83 11.66 -15.07
CA ASP A 187 11.74 10.64 -16.11
C ASP A 187 10.91 9.43 -15.68
N VAL A 188 10.27 8.79 -16.65
CA VAL A 188 9.56 7.52 -16.41
C VAL A 188 10.57 6.43 -16.08
N VAL A 189 10.40 5.78 -14.92
CA VAL A 189 11.24 4.66 -14.49
C VAL A 189 10.52 3.35 -14.83
N PRO A 190 11.11 2.45 -15.64
CA PRO A 190 10.44 1.22 -16.06
C PRO A 190 9.95 0.34 -14.90
N GLY A 191 10.71 0.28 -13.80
CA GLY A 191 10.30 -0.46 -12.59
C GLY A 191 9.05 0.14 -11.94
N LEU A 192 8.99 1.47 -11.83
CA LEU A 192 7.81 2.16 -11.30
C LEU A 192 6.62 1.99 -12.25
N ASP A 193 6.83 2.07 -13.57
CA ASP A 193 5.75 1.89 -14.55
C ASP A 193 5.08 0.51 -14.43
N ARG A 194 5.89 -0.54 -14.27
CA ARG A 194 5.39 -1.91 -14.04
C ARG A 194 4.64 -2.00 -12.71
N ARG A 195 5.23 -1.50 -11.62
CA ARG A 195 4.58 -1.48 -10.29
C ARG A 195 3.25 -0.75 -10.31
N ARG A 196 3.18 0.41 -10.96
CA ARG A 196 1.98 1.24 -11.08
C ARG A 196 0.88 0.61 -11.92
N LYS A 197 1.25 -0.09 -13.00
CA LYS A 197 0.29 -0.61 -14.00
C LYS A 197 -0.05 -2.07 -13.76
N MET A 198 0.39 -2.94 -14.67
CA MET A 198 -0.02 -4.35 -14.77
C MET A 198 1.00 -5.32 -14.18
N GLY A 199 2.00 -4.80 -13.47
CA GLY A 199 3.07 -5.61 -12.90
C GLY A 199 3.98 -6.23 -13.96
N ASP A 200 4.52 -7.40 -13.63
CA ASP A 200 5.29 -8.24 -14.54
C ASP A 200 4.90 -9.71 -14.38
N ALA A 201 5.70 -10.63 -14.96
CA ALA A 201 5.42 -12.06 -14.93
C ALA A 201 5.28 -12.63 -13.50
N GLN A 202 5.99 -12.06 -12.53
CA GLN A 202 6.06 -12.57 -11.16
C GLN A 202 5.24 -11.75 -10.17
N ARG A 203 5.05 -10.45 -10.46
CA ARG A 203 4.50 -9.49 -9.50
C ARG A 203 3.24 -8.85 -10.03
N ILE A 204 2.24 -8.74 -9.16
CA ILE A 204 1.00 -8.03 -9.45
C ILE A 204 1.29 -6.51 -9.46
N GLY A 205 0.68 -5.80 -10.41
CA GLY A 205 0.70 -4.34 -10.45
C GLY A 205 -0.41 -3.72 -9.61
N GLU A 206 -0.20 -2.48 -9.16
CA GLU A 206 -1.18 -1.75 -8.36
C GLU A 206 -2.50 -1.54 -9.11
N ALA A 207 -2.45 -1.06 -10.35
CA ALA A 207 -3.66 -0.88 -11.14
C ALA A 207 -4.32 -2.21 -11.51
N GLU A 208 -3.54 -3.27 -11.74
CA GLU A 208 -4.05 -4.64 -11.94
C GLU A 208 -4.85 -5.12 -10.72
N LEU A 209 -4.29 -5.04 -9.51
CA LEU A 209 -5.00 -5.40 -8.29
C LEU A 209 -6.25 -4.54 -8.13
N CYS A 210 -6.07 -3.22 -8.24
CA CYS A 210 -7.11 -2.21 -8.02
C CYS A 210 -8.37 -2.53 -8.84
N VAL A 211 -8.24 -2.70 -10.16
CA VAL A 211 -9.38 -2.95 -11.05
C VAL A 211 -9.89 -4.39 -11.04
N SER A 212 -9.17 -5.33 -10.42
CA SER A 212 -9.64 -6.72 -10.29
C SER A 212 -10.64 -6.90 -9.15
N GLY A 213 -10.76 -5.93 -8.24
CA GLY A 213 -11.75 -5.93 -7.16
C GLY A 213 -12.86 -4.88 -7.31
N LEU A 214 -13.00 -4.29 -8.51
CA LEU A 214 -14.13 -3.43 -8.88
C LEU A 214 -15.22 -4.26 -9.55
#